data_AF-F8LD96-F1
#
_entry.id   AF-F8LD96-F1
#
_cell.length_a   1.000
_cell.length_b   1.000
_cell.length_c   1.000
_cell.angle_alpha   90.00
_cell.angle_beta   90.00
_cell.angle_gamma   90.00
#
_symmetry.space_group_name_H-M   'P 1'
#
loop_
_entity.id
_entity.type
_entity.pdbx_description
1 polymer ?
#
loop_
_entity_poly.entity_id
_entity_poly.type
_entity_poly.pdbx_seq_one_letter_code
_entity_poly.pdbx_strand_id
1 'polypeptide(L)' 'MSKVLTFELDEKNELLEIHGNVEGLIFLRDKITNLIEMEKNKHIHLMIPSWGGEELSEKKQSEQNTLVPHVKIFKW' A
#
# COMPACT_ATOMS: atom_id res chain seq x y z
N MET A 1 6.89 -6.56 15.65
CA MET A 1 5.41 -6.51 15.71
C MET A 1 4.92 -7.15 14.41
N SER A 2 3.64 -7.12 14.05
CA SER A 2 3.24 -7.50 12.69
C SER A 2 3.25 -6.26 11.80
N LYS A 3 3.72 -6.40 10.54
CA LYS A 3 3.67 -5.36 9.51
C LYS A 3 2.26 -4.79 9.38
N VAL A 4 2.12 -3.46 9.44
CA VAL A 4 0.87 -2.74 9.12
C VAL A 4 1.18 -1.74 8.01
N LEU A 5 0.45 -1.85 6.90
CA LEU A 5 0.49 -0.90 5.78
C LEU A 5 -0.91 -0.83 5.16
N THR A 6 -1.54 0.34 5.12
CA THR A 6 -2.84 0.55 4.46
C THR A 6 -2.80 1.77 3.56
N PHE A 7 -3.65 1.75 2.55
CA PHE A 7 -3.93 2.87 1.67
C PHE A 7 -5.42 3.18 1.84
N GLU A 8 -5.74 4.38 2.27
CA GLU A 8 -7.09 4.74 2.69
C GLU A 8 -7.50 6.05 2.01
N LEU A 9 -8.63 6.05 1.31
CA LEU A 9 -9.18 7.23 0.66
C LEU A 9 -10.02 8.03 1.65
N ASP A 10 -9.62 9.26 1.90
CA ASP A 10 -10.45 10.27 2.53
C ASP A 10 -11.25 10.98 1.43
N GLU A 11 -12.49 10.51 1.22
CA GLU A 11 -13.40 11.06 0.23
C GLU A 11 -13.85 12.49 0.57
N LYS A 12 -13.80 12.88 1.85
CA LYS A 12 -14.23 14.20 2.29
C LYS A 12 -13.19 15.26 1.94
N ASN A 13 -11.91 14.95 2.11
CA ASN A 13 -10.81 15.87 1.86
C ASN A 13 -10.07 15.60 0.53
N GLU A 14 -10.59 14.67 -0.29
CA GLU A 14 -10.05 14.27 -1.59
C GLU A 14 -8.56 13.88 -1.54
N LEU A 15 -8.17 13.12 -0.51
CA LEU A 15 -6.78 12.71 -0.31
C LEU A 15 -6.63 11.20 -0.08
N LEU A 16 -5.42 10.72 -0.38
CA LEU A 16 -4.99 9.35 -0.10
C LEU A 16 -4.06 9.36 1.10
N GLU A 17 -4.44 8.65 2.15
CA GLU A 17 -3.60 8.43 3.32
C GLU A 17 -2.86 7.10 3.21
N ILE A 18 -1.55 7.12 3.44
CA ILE A 18 -0.72 5.93 3.51
C ILE A 18 -0.31 5.74 4.96
N HIS A 19 -0.91 4.77 5.63
CA HIS A 19 -0.61 4.48 7.03
C HIS A 19 0.31 3.28 7.12
N GLY A 20 1.36 3.36 7.93
CA GLY A 20 2.19 2.20 8.20
C GLY A 20 2.96 2.33 9.51
N ASN A 21 3.15 1.19 10.18
CA ASN A 21 4.15 1.13 11.23
C ASN A 21 5.56 1.09 10.61
N VAL A 22 6.61 1.12 11.44
CA VAL A 22 8.01 1.12 10.95
C VAL A 22 8.26 -0.02 9.97
N GLU A 23 7.81 -1.24 10.29
CA GLU A 23 7.96 -2.42 9.43
C GLU A 23 7.20 -2.28 8.10
N GLY A 24 5.99 -1.70 8.10
CA GLY A 24 5.20 -1.44 6.89
C GLY A 24 5.77 -0.36 5.99
N LEU A 25 6.32 0.72 6.57
CA LEU A 25 6.98 1.77 5.78
C LEU A 25 8.31 1.29 5.19
N ILE A 26 9.08 0.48 5.93
CA ILE A 26 10.26 -0.21 5.41
C ILE A 26 9.87 -1.12 4.24
N PHE A 27 8.81 -1.91 4.39
CA PHE A 27 8.32 -2.78 3.33
C PHE A 27 7.91 -2.00 2.07
N LEU A 28 7.18 -0.88 2.23
CA LEU A 28 6.79 -0.03 1.11
C LEU A 28 8.03 0.54 0.40
N ARG A 29 9.00 1.07 1.15
CA ARG A 29 10.28 1.54 0.62
C ARG A 29 10.95 0.45 -0.22
N ASP A 30 11.06 -0.77 0.30
CA ASP A 30 11.75 -1.86 -0.40
C ASP A 30 11.00 -2.28 -1.66
N LYS A 31 9.66 -2.27 -1.67
CA LYS A 31 8.86 -2.50 -2.87
C LYS A 31 9.10 -1.43 -3.95
N ILE A 32 9.23 -0.17 -3.54
CA ILE A 32 9.56 0.94 -4.45
C ILE A 32 10.99 0.81 -4.96
N THR A 33 11.98 0.52 -4.10
CA THR A 33 13.37 0.27 -4.50
C THR A 33 13.46 -0.86 -5.52
N ASN A 34 12.83 -2.00 -5.24
CA ASN A 34 12.77 -3.12 -6.18
C ASN A 34 12.13 -2.73 -7.52
N LEU A 35 11.06 -1.92 -7.50
CA LEU A 35 10.43 -1.43 -8.72
C LEU A 35 11.39 -0.53 -9.53
N ILE A 36 12.13 0.36 -8.86
CA ILE A 36 13.14 1.23 -9.48
C ILE A 36 14.21 0.41 -10.19
N GLU A 37 14.70 -0.66 -9.57
CA GLU A 37 15.80 -1.51 -10.08
C GLU A 37 15.42 -2.40 -11.28
N MET A 38 14.14 -2.60 -11.58
CA MET A 38 13.72 -3.40 -12.75
C MET A 38 14.22 -2.78 -14.08
N GLU A 39 14.63 -3.54 -15.09
CA GLU A 39 15.18 -2.93 -16.32
C GLU A 39 14.13 -2.22 -17.20
N LYS A 40 12.85 -2.55 -17.04
CA LYS A 40 11.76 -2.10 -17.92
C LYS A 40 10.67 -1.37 -17.15
N ASN A 41 9.89 -0.57 -17.87
CA ASN A 41 8.65 0.00 -17.39
C ASN A 41 7.74 -1.15 -16.93
N LYS A 42 7.28 -1.04 -15.68
CA LYS A 42 6.57 -2.12 -15.00
C LYS A 42 5.71 -1.53 -13.89
N HIS A 43 4.87 -2.37 -13.32
CA HIS A 43 4.11 -2.03 -12.14
C HIS A 43 4.14 -3.17 -11.14
N ILE A 44 3.92 -2.83 -9.88
CA ILE A 44 3.70 -3.78 -8.80
C ILE A 44 2.27 -3.67 -8.29
N HIS A 45 1.80 -4.76 -7.70
CA HIS A 45 0.50 -4.86 -7.07
C HIS A 45 0.71 -5.03 -5.57
N LEU A 46 -0.01 -4.26 -4.76
CA LEU A 46 -0.12 -4.45 -3.33
C LEU A 46 -1.59 -4.73 -3.02
N MET A 47 -1.90 -5.86 -2.40
CA MET A 47 -3.28 -6.27 -2.12
C MET A 47 -3.46 -6.69 -0.66
N ILE A 48 -4.69 -6.61 -0.18
CA ILE A 48 -5.08 -7.16 1.12
C ILE A 48 -5.34 -8.68 1.03
N PRO A 49 -5.25 -9.42 2.15
CA PRO A 49 -5.57 -10.85 2.26
C PRO A 49 -6.86 -11.33 1.58
N SER A 50 -7.99 -10.65 1.81
CA SER A 50 -9.28 -11.02 1.19
C SER A 50 -9.29 -10.88 -0.34
N TRP A 51 -8.30 -10.21 -0.93
CA TRP A 51 -8.08 -10.09 -2.37
C TRP A 51 -6.92 -10.96 -2.86
N GLY A 52 -6.41 -11.87 -2.03
CA GLY A 52 -5.34 -12.80 -2.38
C GLY A 52 -3.93 -12.22 -2.32
N GLY A 53 -3.74 -11.08 -1.65
CA GLY A 53 -2.42 -10.49 -1.37
C GLY A 53 -1.98 -10.62 0.07
N GLU A 54 -0.77 -10.17 0.37
CA GLU A 54 -0.20 -10.12 1.72
C GLU A 54 0.54 -8.80 2.01
N GLU A 55 0.55 -7.91 1.02
CA GLU A 55 1.31 -6.67 1.05
C GLU A 55 0.64 -5.61 1.93
N LEU A 56 -0.69 -5.54 1.91
CA LEU A 56 -1.50 -4.58 2.66
C LEU A 56 -2.21 -5.23 3.84
N SER A 57 -2.48 -4.45 4.87
CA SER A 57 -3.26 -4.85 6.04
C SER A 57 -4.76 -4.64 5.79
N GLU A 58 -5.59 -5.54 6.32
CA GLU A 58 -7.07 -5.36 6.34
C GLU A 58 -7.54 -4.46 7.48
N LYS A 59 -6.67 -4.26 8.47
CA LYS A 59 -6.97 -3.41 9.62
C LYS A 59 -6.85 -1.95 9.20
N LYS A 60 -8.00 -1.31 8.98
CA LYS A 60 -8.14 0.14 8.75
C LYS A 60 -7.58 0.95 9.93
N GLN A 61 -6.97 2.11 9.64
CA GLN A 61 -6.36 2.99 10.64
C GLN A 61 -7.19 4.25 10.89
N SER A 62 -7.91 4.76 9.89
CA SER A 62 -8.96 5.77 10.09
C SER A 62 -10.30 5.08 10.38
N GLU A 63 -11.24 5.76 11.04
CA GLU A 63 -12.63 5.27 11.13
C GLU A 63 -13.46 5.69 9.91
N GLN A 64 -13.13 6.82 9.30
CA GLN A 64 -13.96 7.46 8.27
C GLN A 64 -13.53 7.14 6.84
N ASN A 65 -12.27 6.78 6.64
CA ASN A 65 -11.72 6.60 5.28
C ASN A 65 -12.14 5.25 4.68
N THR A 66 -12.08 5.13 3.36
CA THR A 66 -12.34 3.89 2.64
C THR A 66 -11.02 3.14 2.40
N LEU A 67 -10.90 1.90 2.88
CA LEU A 67 -9.71 1.08 2.64
C LEU A 67 -9.61 0.70 1.15
N VAL A 68 -8.46 0.93 0.53
CA VAL A 68 -8.17 0.54 -0.86
C VAL A 68 -7.63 -0.89 -0.86
N PRO A 69 -8.37 -1.89 -1.38
CA PRO A 69 -7.98 -3.29 -1.28
C PRO A 69 -6.86 -3.68 -2.26
N HIS A 70 -6.66 -2.89 -3.33
CA HIS A 70 -5.68 -3.14 -4.37
C HIS A 70 -5.05 -1.84 -4.86
N VAL A 71 -3.74 -1.71 -4.65
CA VAL A 71 -2.94 -0.57 -5.10
C VAL A 71 -1.97 -1.01 -6.18
N LYS A 72 -1.88 -0.24 -7.27
CA LYS A 72 -0.86 -0.42 -8.30
C LYS A 72 0.11 0.75 -8.29
N ILE A 73 1.41 0.45 -8.29
CA ILE A 73 2.47 1.46 -8.39
C ILE A 73 3.21 1.21 -9.70
N PHE A 74 3.28 2.23 -10.55
CA PHE A 74 3.85 2.14 -11.90
C PHE A 74 5.22 2.83 -11.93
N LYS A 75 6.16 2.22 -12.67
CA LYS A 75 7.39 2.84 -13.15
C LYS A 75 7.30 3.03 -14.66
N TRP A 76 7.65 4.23 -15.09
CA TRP A 76 7.61 4.71 -16.46
C TRP A 76 9.00 5.12 -16.92
#